data_AF-A0A544TAF2-F1
#
_entry.id   AF-A0A544TAF2-F1
#
_cell.length_a   1.000
_cell.length_b   1.000
_cell.length_c   1.000
_cell.angle_alpha   90.00
_cell.angle_beta   90.00
_cell.angle_gamma   90.00
#
_symmetry.space_group_name_H-M   'P 1'
#
loop_
_entity.id
_entity.type
_entity.pdbx_description
1 polymer ?
#
loop_
_entity_poly.entity_id
_entity_poly.type
_entity_poly.pdbx_seq_one_letter_code
_entity_poly.pdbx_strand_id
1 'polypeptide(L)' 'MTILLMYKELNQLVDDYYKCPDLHIKELILNDLIFLTDALLSSHETELKTEVTLPLESN' A
#
# COMPACT_ATOMS: atom_id res chain seq x y z
N MET A 1 10.85 2.62 7.08
CA MET A 1 10.54 1.40 7.87
C MET A 1 9.09 0.93 7.68
N THR A 2 8.12 1.86 7.64
CA THR A 2 6.68 1.56 7.49
C THR A 2 6.29 0.89 6.16
N ILE A 3 6.91 1.30 5.05
CA ILE A 3 6.63 0.76 3.70
C ILE A 3 6.94 -0.75 3.60
N LEU A 4 8.09 -1.19 4.16
CA LEU A 4 8.48 -2.61 4.13
C LEU A 4 7.49 -3.50 4.90
N LEU A 5 6.94 -3.00 6.01
CA LEU A 5 5.90 -3.70 6.77
C LEU A 5 4.59 -3.79 5.98
N MET A 6 4.18 -2.70 5.31
CA MET A 6 3.00 -2.72 4.43
C MET A 6 3.14 -3.71 3.28
N TYR A 7 4.32 -3.81 2.65
CA TYR A 7 4.57 -4.83 1.62
C TYR A 7 4.49 -6.25 2.15
N LYS A 8 4.98 -6.49 3.37
CA LYS A 8 4.86 -7.81 4.01
C LYS A 8 3.39 -8.17 4.26
N GLU A 9 2.61 -7.23 4.78
CA GLU A 9 1.19 -7.42 5.06
C GLU A 9 0.39 -7.68 3.78
N LEU A 10 0.63 -6.93 2.70
CA LEU A 10 0.03 -7.16 1.39
C LEU A 10 0.29 -8.58 0.88
N ASN A 11 1.54 -9.05 0.98
CA ASN A 11 1.87 -10.41 0.56
C ASN A 11 1.12 -11.47 1.38
N GLN A 12 0.95 -11.27 2.69
CA GLN A 12 0.18 -12.18 3.52
C GLN A 12 -1.32 -12.17 3.15
N LEU A 13 -1.91 -10.99 2.94
CA LEU A 13 -3.31 -10.88 2.53
C LEU A 13 -3.58 -11.52 1.16
N VAL A 14 -2.65 -11.41 0.21
CA VAL A 14 -2.76 -12.10 -1.09
C VAL A 14 -2.77 -13.62 -0.89
N ASP A 15 -1.86 -14.13 -0.08
CA ASP A 15 -1.78 -15.54 0.26
C ASP A 15 -3.08 -16.03 0.93
N ASP A 16 -3.62 -15.26 1.87
CA ASP A 16 -4.85 -15.58 2.58
C ASP A 16 -6.06 -15.56 1.65
N TYR A 17 -6.14 -14.61 0.71
CA TYR A 17 -7.19 -14.55 -0.31
C TYR A 17 -7.24 -15.82 -1.17
N TYR A 18 -6.09 -16.36 -1.58
CA TYR A 18 -6.02 -17.58 -2.38
C TYR A 18 -6.29 -18.84 -1.57
N LYS A 19 -5.92 -18.86 -0.28
CA LYS A 19 -6.14 -20.01 0.61
C LYS A 19 -7.56 -20.05 1.21
N CYS A 20 -8.26 -18.92 1.26
CA CYS A 20 -9.58 -18.82 1.87
C CYS A 20 -10.66 -19.51 1.01
N PRO A 21 -11.33 -20.55 1.53
CA PRO A 21 -12.43 -21.22 0.84
C PRO A 21 -13.78 -20.53 1.05
N ASP A 22 -13.91 -19.69 2.07
CA ASP A 22 -15.14 -18.97 2.40
C ASP A 22 -15.25 -17.70 1.56
N LEU A 23 -16.30 -17.60 0.74
CA LEU A 23 -16.51 -16.48 -0.17
C LEU A 23 -16.73 -15.14 0.54
N HIS A 24 -17.43 -15.16 1.68
CA HIS A 24 -17.71 -13.93 2.42
C HIS A 24 -16.42 -13.40 3.06
N ILE A 25 -15.62 -14.27 3.67
CA ILE A 25 -14.32 -13.88 4.22
C ILE A 25 -13.38 -13.42 3.09
N LYS A 26 -13.43 -14.07 1.93
CA LYS A 26 -12.62 -13.72 0.77
C LYS A 26 -12.94 -12.31 0.23
N GLU A 27 -14.21 -11.89 0.26
CA GLU A 27 -14.60 -10.51 -0.05
C GLU A 27 -14.04 -9.50 0.96
N LEU A 28 -14.03 -9.85 2.25
CA LEU A 28 -13.42 -9.00 3.28
C LEU A 28 -11.91 -8.83 3.07
N ILE A 29 -11.19 -9.93 2.80
CA ILE A 29 -9.75 -9.89 2.51
C ILE A 29 -9.47 -9.05 1.26
N LEU A 30 -10.33 -9.13 0.23
CA LEU A 30 -10.18 -8.33 -0.97
C LEU A 30 -10.34 -6.82 -0.69
N ASN A 31 -11.29 -6.45 0.18
CA ASN A 31 -11.45 -5.06 0.59
C ASN A 31 -10.22 -4.54 1.35
N ASP A 32 -9.64 -5.36 2.23
CA ASP A 32 -8.42 -5.02 2.96
C ASP A 32 -7.23 -4.84 2.00
N LEU A 33 -7.10 -5.71 0.98
CA LEU A 33 -6.09 -5.58 -0.07
C LEU A 33 -6.20 -4.25 -0.82
N ILE A 34 -7.41 -3.85 -1.22
CA ILE A 34 -7.65 -2.58 -1.91
C ILE A 34 -7.27 -1.41 -1.00
N PHE A 35 -7.77 -1.40 0.23
CA PHE A 35 -7.50 -0.33 1.19
C PHE A 35 -6.00 -0.15 1.48
N LEU A 36 -5.28 -1.25 1.72
CA LEU A 36 -3.85 -1.19 2.01
C LEU A 36 -3.03 -0.78 0.79
N THR A 37 -3.44 -1.21 -0.41
CA THR A 37 -2.80 -0.80 -1.67
C THR A 37 -2.98 0.70 -1.93
N ASP A 38 -4.19 1.22 -1.74
CA ASP A 38 -4.49 2.65 -1.91
C ASP A 38 -3.71 3.52 -0.91
N ALA A 39 -3.61 3.07 0.35
CA ALA A 39 -2.81 3.74 1.37
C ALA A 39 -1.33 3.78 0.99
N LEU A 40 -0.80 2.66 0.47
CA LEU A 40 0.59 2.57 0.02
C LEU A 40 0.86 3.51 -1.15
N LEU A 41 -0.01 3.52 -2.17
CA LEU A 41 0.12 4.42 -3.33
C LEU A 41 0.08 5.90 -2.90
N SER A 42 -0.87 6.26 -2.04
CA SER A 42 -1.00 7.62 -1.52
C SER A 42 0.23 8.08 -0.73
N SER A 43 0.84 7.16 0.04
CA SER A 43 2.08 7.45 0.76
C SER A 43 3.26 7.67 -0.19
N HIS A 44 3.36 6.88 -1.27
CA HIS A 44 4.41 7.00 -2.28
C HIS A 44 4.30 8.31 -3.09
N GLU A 45 3.08 8.73 -3.46
CA GLU A 45 2.85 10.00 -4.15
C GLU A 45 3.21 11.22 -3.29
N THR A 46 3.02 11.12 -1.97
CA THR A 46 3.37 12.18 -1.02
C THR A 46 4.88 12.32 -0.87
N GLU A 47 5.62 11.20 -0.85
CA GLU A 47 7.08 11.21 -0.85
C GLU A 47 7.65 11.81 -2.15
N LEU A 48 7.09 11.48 -3.32
CA LEU A 48 7.55 12.01 -4.61
C LEU A 48 7.39 13.53 -4.75
N LYS A 49 6.31 14.11 -4.20
CA LYS A 49 6.10 15.57 -4.17
C LYS A 49 7.11 16.30 -3.29
N THR A 50 7.69 15.61 -2.32
CA THR A 50 8.68 16.19 -1.39
C THR A 50 10.07 16.28 -2.02
N GLU A 51 10.40 15.40 -2.97
CA GLU A 51 11.71 15.41 -3.66
C GLU A 51 11.79 16.37 -4.86
N VAL A 52 10.66 16.78 -5.45
CA VAL A 52 10.63 17.69 -6.62
C VAL A 52 10.77 19.17 -6.23
N THR A 53 10.79 19.51 -4.94
CA THR A 53 10.91 20.91 -4.46
C THR A 53 12.29 21.17 -3.84
N LEU A 54 13.37 20.98 -4.60
CA LEU A 54 14.63 21.68 -4.31
C LEU A 54 14.50 23.11 -4.88
N PRO A 55 14.55 24.17 -4.06
CA PRO A 55 14.44 25.53 -4.58
C PRO A 55 15.72 25.85 -5.36
N LEU A 56 15.59 25.93 -6.69
CA LEU A 56 16.51 26.66 -7.55
C LEU A 56 16.29 28.16 -7.30
N GLU A 57 16.75 28.68 -6.16
CA GLU A 57 17.02 30.11 -6.03
C GLU A 57 18.30 30.32 -5.22
N SER A 58 19.38 30.62 -5.94
CA SER A 58 20.48 31.42 -5.40
C SER A 58 21.01 32.26 -6.57
N ASN A 59 20.66 33.55 -6.51
CA ASN A 59 21.28 34.64 -7.27
C ASN A 59 22.79 34.69 -7.03
#